data_AF-A0A936FWB8-F1
#
_entry.id   AF-A0A936FWB8-F1
#
_cell.length_a   1.000
_cell.length_b   1.000
_cell.length_c   1.000
_cell.angle_alpha   90.00
_cell.angle_beta   90.00
_cell.angle_gamma   90.00
#
_symmetry.space_group_name_H-M   'P 1'
#
loop_
_entity.id
_entity.type
_entity.pdbx_description
1 polymer ?
#
loop_
_entity_poly.entity_id
_entity_poly.type
_entity_poly.pdbx_seq_one_letter_code
_entity_poly.pdbx_strand_id
1 'polypeptide(L)'
;MTVVPMLEATYPGGNEKIADFYKSKVINKLSQKVEKQIIWNASVKFVVDETGKVTNPKMEYSTSDAKLDKIVLEATNNMPKWQPAKNAIGKNVKQEIIVRFGGGC
;
A
#
# COMPACT_ATOMS: atom_id res chain seq x y z
N MET A 1 8.87 20.10 6.21
CA MET A 1 9.65 19.70 5.02
C MET A 1 9.26 18.27 4.69
N THR A 2 8.47 18.04 3.64
CA THR A 2 8.23 16.72 3.09
C THR A 2 9.48 16.34 2.30
N VAL A 3 10.29 15.44 2.86
CA VAL A 3 11.48 14.93 2.17
C VAL A 3 10.99 14.08 1.00
N VAL A 4 11.08 14.63 -0.23
CA VAL A 4 10.85 13.82 -1.44
C VAL A 4 12.06 12.91 -1.57
N PRO A 5 11.91 11.59 -1.44
CA PRO A 5 13.02 10.67 -1.56
C PRO A 5 13.49 10.60 -3.02
N MET A 6 14.79 10.39 -3.21
CA MET A 6 15.36 10.21 -4.55
C MET A 6 15.12 8.79 -5.06
N LEU A 7 15.11 7.82 -4.16
CA LEU A 7 14.76 6.42 -4.41
C LEU A 7 13.53 6.09 -3.58
N GLU A 8 12.46 5.69 -4.25
CA GLU A 8 11.22 5.37 -3.59
C GLU A 8 11.27 4.03 -2.85
N ALA A 9 10.53 3.93 -1.76
CA ALA A 9 10.40 2.68 -1.04
C ALA A 9 9.77 1.60 -1.94
N THR A 10 10.44 0.45 -2.01
CA THR A 10 10.12 -0.62 -2.97
C THR A 10 9.69 -1.88 -2.24
N TYR A 11 8.59 -2.50 -2.65
CA TYR A 11 8.12 -3.75 -2.07
C TYR A 11 9.09 -4.90 -2.39
N PRO A 12 9.32 -5.86 -1.49
CA PRO A 12 10.18 -7.01 -1.77
C PRO A 12 9.64 -7.82 -2.96
N GLY A 13 10.39 -7.79 -4.07
CA GLY A 13 9.98 -8.40 -5.34
C GLY A 13 9.19 -7.46 -6.27
N GLY A 14 9.22 -6.16 -6.01
CA GLY A 14 8.74 -5.12 -6.92
C GLY A 14 7.24 -4.87 -6.90
N ASN A 15 6.82 -4.02 -7.83
CA ASN A 15 5.46 -3.52 -8.04
C ASN A 15 4.48 -4.67 -8.37
N GLU A 16 4.97 -5.71 -9.01
CA GLU A 16 4.17 -6.89 -9.39
C GLU A 16 3.80 -7.72 -8.15
N LYS A 17 4.75 -7.94 -7.23
CA LYS A 17 4.52 -8.74 -6.03
C LYS A 17 3.58 -8.07 -5.03
N ILE A 18 3.61 -6.74 -4.93
CA ILE A 18 2.64 -6.02 -4.10
C ILE A 18 1.23 -6.11 -4.68
N ALA A 19 1.08 -5.98 -6.00
CA ALA A 19 -0.22 -6.14 -6.65
C ALA A 19 -0.77 -7.55 -6.43
N ASP A 20 0.07 -8.57 -6.57
CA ASP A 20 -0.32 -9.97 -6.34
C ASP A 20 -0.65 -10.24 -4.85
N PHE A 21 0.10 -9.66 -3.93
CA PHE A 21 -0.17 -9.75 -2.49
C PHE A 21 -1.54 -9.18 -2.15
N TYR A 22 -1.86 -7.98 -2.63
CA TYR A 22 -3.19 -7.39 -2.44
C TYR A 22 -4.27 -8.20 -3.16
N LYS A 23 -4.00 -8.70 -4.36
CA LYS A 23 -4.94 -9.57 -5.08
C LYS A 23 -5.27 -10.83 -4.27
N SER A 24 -4.26 -11.46 -3.68
CA SER A 24 -4.44 -12.68 -2.88
C SER A 24 -5.07 -12.43 -1.51
N LYS A 25 -4.69 -11.34 -0.82
CA LYS A 25 -5.18 -11.04 0.54
C LYS A 25 -6.51 -10.30 0.56
N VAL A 26 -6.78 -9.50 -0.46
CA VAL A 26 -7.97 -8.64 -0.57
C VAL A 26 -8.89 -9.17 -1.66
N ILE A 27 -8.47 -9.14 -2.93
CA ILE A 27 -9.35 -9.44 -4.08
C ILE A 27 -9.90 -10.88 -4.03
N ASN A 28 -9.10 -11.85 -3.57
CA ASN A 28 -9.53 -13.25 -3.42
C ASN A 28 -10.57 -13.44 -2.30
N LYS A 29 -10.59 -12.54 -1.29
CA LYS A 29 -11.65 -12.55 -0.27
C LYS A 29 -12.96 -11.97 -0.81
N LEU A 30 -12.90 -11.17 -1.88
CA LEU A 30 -14.08 -10.58 -2.50
C LEU A 30 -14.75 -11.58 -3.43
N SER A 31 -15.91 -12.05 -3.03
CA SER A 31 -16.70 -12.96 -3.85
C SER A 31 -17.59 -12.19 -4.84
N GLN A 32 -18.02 -10.98 -4.49
CA GLN A 32 -18.94 -10.20 -5.31
C GLN A 32 -18.19 -9.28 -6.27
N LYS A 33 -18.74 -9.16 -7.49
CA LYS A 33 -18.20 -8.26 -8.52
C LYS A 33 -18.27 -6.79 -8.10
N VAL A 34 -19.30 -6.42 -7.34
CA VAL A 34 -19.50 -5.06 -6.82
C VAL A 34 -18.38 -4.66 -5.85
N GLU A 35 -17.98 -5.55 -4.93
CA GLU A 35 -16.88 -5.32 -3.98
C GLU A 35 -15.56 -5.03 -4.72
N LYS A 36 -15.31 -5.77 -5.81
CA LYS A 36 -14.11 -5.58 -6.64
C LYS A 36 -14.11 -4.23 -7.34
N GLN A 37 -15.27 -3.79 -7.85
CA GLN A 37 -15.41 -2.47 -8.45
C GLN A 37 -15.23 -1.34 -7.44
N ILE A 38 -15.80 -1.51 -6.24
CA ILE A 38 -15.66 -0.53 -5.15
C ILE A 38 -14.18 -0.40 -4.73
N ILE A 39 -13.49 -1.53 -4.50
CA ILE A 39 -12.07 -1.52 -4.15
C ILE A 39 -11.23 -0.83 -5.20
N TRP A 40 -11.56 -0.96 -6.48
CA TRP A 40 -10.85 -0.26 -7.56
C TRP A 40 -10.83 1.25 -7.36
N ASN A 41 -11.86 1.83 -6.76
CA ASN A 41 -11.90 3.27 -6.48
C ASN A 41 -11.24 3.65 -5.14
N ALA A 42 -10.89 2.67 -4.32
CA ALA A 42 -10.28 2.89 -3.02
C ALA A 42 -8.76 3.06 -3.11
N SER A 43 -8.21 3.69 -2.08
CA SER A 43 -6.77 3.90 -1.95
C SER A 43 -6.36 3.78 -0.50
N VAL A 44 -5.28 3.05 -0.26
CA VAL A 44 -4.69 2.91 1.07
C VAL A 44 -3.40 3.71 1.13
N LYS A 45 -3.17 4.31 2.28
CA LYS A 45 -2.04 5.17 2.55
C LYS A 45 -1.34 4.70 3.80
N PHE A 46 -0.02 4.57 3.73
CA PHE A 46 0.79 4.08 4.82
C PHE A 46 2.18 4.70 4.77
N VAL A 47 2.90 4.62 5.87
CA VAL A 47 4.25 5.15 5.99
C VAL A 47 5.23 3.99 6.08
N VAL A 48 6.18 3.95 5.15
CA VAL A 48 7.33 3.06 5.23
C VAL A 48 8.42 3.78 6.01
N ASP A 49 8.82 3.20 7.13
CA ASP A 49 9.88 3.71 8.00
C ASP A 49 11.29 3.49 7.40
N GLU A 50 12.31 4.13 7.97
CA GLU A 50 13.72 3.97 7.58
C GLU A 50 14.20 2.50 7.66
N THR A 51 13.54 1.69 8.48
CA THR A 51 13.78 0.24 8.63
C THR A 51 13.06 -0.62 7.60
N GLY A 52 12.21 -0.03 6.75
CA GLY A 52 11.36 -0.75 5.81
C GLY A 52 10.05 -1.27 6.41
N LYS A 53 9.74 -0.92 7.66
CA LYS A 53 8.48 -1.34 8.30
C LYS A 53 7.33 -0.45 7.87
N VAL A 54 6.20 -1.05 7.51
CA VAL A 54 4.95 -0.33 7.26
C VAL A 54 4.33 0.10 8.58
N THR A 55 3.96 1.37 8.69
CA THR A 55 3.39 1.99 9.88
C THR A 55 2.24 2.92 9.49
N ASN A 56 1.31 3.12 10.43
CA ASN A 56 0.16 4.02 10.28
C ASN A 56 -0.68 3.80 8.99
N PRO A 57 -1.10 2.55 8.69
CA PRO A 57 -1.97 2.30 7.54
C PRO A 57 -3.34 2.96 7.77
N LYS A 58 -3.79 3.72 6.79
CA LYS A 58 -5.07 4.44 6.78
C LYS A 58 -5.69 4.38 5.38
N MET A 59 -7.00 4.38 5.30
CA MET A 59 -7.69 4.52 4.02
C MET A 59 -7.65 6.00 3.62
N GLU A 60 -7.00 6.33 2.50
CA GLU A 60 -7.07 7.68 1.92
C GLU A 60 -8.40 7.86 1.19
N TYR A 61 -8.83 6.82 0.48
CA TYR A 61 -10.16 6.72 -0.11
C TYR A 61 -10.81 5.45 0.39
N SER A 62 -11.85 5.61 1.22
CA SER A 62 -12.65 4.50 1.74
C SER A 62 -13.52 3.90 0.65
N THR A 63 -13.75 2.60 0.78
CA THR A 63 -14.66 1.82 -0.07
C THR A 63 -16.13 2.06 0.23
N SER A 64 -16.48 2.90 1.21
CA SER A 64 -17.85 3.00 1.76
C SER A 64 -18.38 1.69 2.37
N ASP A 65 -17.53 0.67 2.49
CA ASP A 65 -17.86 -0.62 3.10
C ASP A 65 -16.82 -0.96 4.17
N ALA A 66 -17.25 -0.93 5.43
CA ALA A 66 -16.35 -1.13 6.58
C ALA A 66 -15.65 -2.50 6.56
N LYS A 67 -16.23 -3.53 5.92
CA LYS A 67 -15.60 -4.84 5.80
C LYS A 67 -14.42 -4.79 4.84
N LEU A 68 -14.61 -4.14 3.69
CA LEU A 68 -13.57 -4.00 2.67
C LEU A 68 -12.40 -3.14 3.19
N ASP A 69 -12.72 -2.00 3.81
CA ASP A 69 -11.71 -1.13 4.43
C ASP A 69 -10.88 -1.90 5.46
N LYS A 70 -11.54 -2.70 6.32
CA LYS A 70 -10.85 -3.53 7.30
C LYS A 70 -9.92 -4.56 6.66
N ILE A 71 -10.37 -5.26 5.61
CA ILE A 71 -9.55 -6.25 4.90
C ILE A 71 -8.31 -5.59 4.27
N VAL A 72 -8.46 -4.40 3.70
CA VAL A 72 -7.36 -3.64 3.09
C VAL A 72 -6.35 -3.19 4.15
N LEU A 73 -6.83 -2.65 5.27
CA LEU A 73 -5.98 -2.23 6.39
C LEU A 73 -5.23 -3.43 7.01
N GLU A 74 -5.92 -4.55 7.22
CA GLU A 74 -5.32 -5.79 7.71
C GLU A 74 -4.26 -6.32 6.74
N ALA A 75 -4.53 -6.34 5.44
CA ALA A 75 -3.56 -6.75 4.43
C ALA A 75 -2.32 -5.85 4.46
N THR A 76 -2.51 -4.53 4.53
CA THR A 76 -1.41 -3.56 4.58
C THR A 76 -0.57 -3.71 5.85
N ASN A 77 -1.19 -4.03 6.99
CA ASN A 77 -0.48 -4.29 8.24
C ASN A 77 0.29 -5.64 8.22
N ASN A 78 -0.19 -6.61 7.45
CA ASN A 78 0.47 -7.91 7.25
C ASN A 78 1.54 -7.89 6.15
N MET A 79 1.94 -6.71 5.67
CA MET A 79 2.98 -6.62 4.66
C MET A 79 4.36 -7.03 5.19
N PRO A 80 5.19 -7.66 4.34
CA PRO A 80 6.58 -7.92 4.66
C PRO A 80 7.37 -6.60 4.77
N LYS A 81 8.61 -6.67 5.26
CA LYS A 81 9.51 -5.51 5.29
C LYS A 81 9.77 -5.02 3.86
N TRP A 82 9.47 -3.75 3.63
CA TRP A 82 9.76 -3.03 2.40
C TRP A 82 11.23 -2.64 2.35
N GLN A 83 11.70 -2.34 1.15
CA GLN A 83 12.95 -1.64 0.99
C GLN A 83 12.70 -0.15 1.25
N PRO A 84 13.34 0.46 2.26
CA PRO A 84 13.09 1.84 2.64
C PRO A 84 13.54 2.81 1.55
N ALA A 85 12.89 3.97 1.51
CA ALA A 85 13.23 5.04 0.60
C ALA A 85 14.59 5.64 0.96
N LYS A 86 15.34 6.12 -0.03
CA LYS A 86 16.60 6.80 0.19
C LYS A 86 16.57 8.21 -0.37
N ASN A 87 17.13 9.15 0.37
CA ASN A 87 17.32 10.52 -0.11
C ASN A 87 18.56 10.65 -1.00
N ALA A 88 18.83 11.86 -1.50
CA ALA A 88 19.97 12.14 -2.38
C ALA A 88 21.35 11.81 -1.77
N ILE A 89 21.46 11.77 -0.44
CA ILE A 89 22.70 11.41 0.28
C ILE A 89 22.79 9.92 0.64
N GLY A 90 21.84 9.10 0.17
CA GLY A 90 21.81 7.65 0.42
C GLY A 90 21.33 7.24 1.81
N LYS A 91 20.83 8.19 2.61
CA LYS A 91 20.25 7.91 3.94
C LYS A 91 18.82 7.40 3.78
N ASN A 92 18.50 6.35 4.52
CA ASN A 92 17.13 5.86 4.63
C ASN A 92 16.24 6.97 5.18
N VAL A 93 15.07 7.16 4.59
CA VAL A 93 14.09 8.15 5.03
C VAL A 93 12.71 7.52 5.07
N LYS A 94 11.88 7.99 5.99
CA LYS A 94 10.46 7.63 6.00
C LYS A 94 9.77 8.18 4.76
N GLN A 95 8.99 7.35 4.08
CA GLN A 95 8.20 7.74 2.92
C GLN A 95 6.73 7.37 3.12
N GLU A 96 5.85 8.32 2.84
CA GLU A 96 4.42 8.06 2.76
C GLU A 96 4.07 7.54 1.37
N ILE A 97 3.46 6.37 1.29
CA ILE A 97 3.08 5.71 0.04
C ILE A 97 1.56 5.64 -0.01
N ILE A 98 1.01 5.94 -1.19
CA ILE A 98 -0.41 5.80 -1.49
C ILE A 98 -0.54 4.75 -2.57
N VAL A 99 -1.16 3.61 -2.23
CA VAL A 99 -1.47 2.55 -3.19
C VAL A 99 -2.92 2.71 -3.60
N ARG A 100 -3.13 3.02 -4.89
CA ARG A 100 -4.44 3.00 -5.52
C ARG A 100 -4.68 1.63 -6.13
N PHE A 101 -5.82 1.03 -5.83
CA PHE A 101 -6.16 -0.27 -6.40
C PHE A 101 -6.63 -0.14 -7.86
N GLY A 102 -7.25 0.99 -8.21
CA GLY A 102 -7.66 1.30 -9.58
C GLY A 102 -6.80 2.36 -10.22
N GLY A 103 -6.23 1.98 -11.35
CA GLY A 103 -5.35 2.79 -12.17
C GLY A 103 -4.36 1.87 -12.86
N GLY A 104 -4.72 1.44 -14.08
CA GLY A 104 -3.67 1.17 -15.05
C GLY A 104 -2.86 2.45 -15.27
N CYS A 105 -1.59 2.29 -15.61
CA CYS A 105 -0.71 3.38 -16.04
C CYS A 105 -1.41 4.44 -16.88
#